data_AF-A0A832CK34-F1
#
_entry.id   AF-A0A832CK34-F1
#
_cell.length_a   1.000
_cell.length_b   1.000
_cell.length_c   1.000
_cell.angle_alpha   90.00
_cell.angle_beta   90.00
_cell.angle_gamma   90.00
#
_symmetry.space_group_name_H-M   'P 1'
#
loop_
_entity.id
_entity.type
_entity.pdbx_description
1 polymer ?
#
loop_
_entity_poly.entity_id
_entity_poly.type
_entity_poly.pdbx_seq_one_letter_code
_entity_poly.pdbx_strand_id
1 'polypeptide(L)'
;MAAVAWGQPPGGPLPLGPIPLGGPFGWPNPFGGVMLLAMPEVQQELQITEAQRPQLEKVLQGYQDRMQQIFETIDFQAFGELSEQERVARFEQVRQQQDRATQQAFTAVDGILDERQRQRFEQLRVQQE
;
A
#
# COMPACT_ATOMS: atom_id res chain seq x y z
N MET A 1 50.08 30.35 -14.47
CA MET A 1 49.85 29.55 -15.70
C MET A 1 48.88 28.45 -15.35
N ALA A 2 47.96 28.17 -16.28
CA ALA A 2 46.63 27.61 -16.07
C ALA A 2 46.57 26.20 -15.46
N ALA A 3 45.63 26.00 -14.53
CA ALA A 3 45.11 24.68 -14.20
C ALA A 3 43.82 24.47 -15.00
N VAL A 4 43.84 23.41 -15.79
CA VAL A 4 42.85 23.05 -16.81
C VAL A 4 41.59 22.48 -16.14
N ALA A 5 40.44 23.00 -16.57
CA ALA A 5 39.12 22.45 -16.31
C ALA A 5 38.81 21.33 -17.32
N TRP A 6 38.50 20.13 -16.81
CA TRP A 6 37.73 19.07 -17.48
C TRP A 6 36.66 18.69 -16.46
N GLY A 7 35.39 19.08 -16.61
CA GLY A 7 34.50 18.58 -17.65
C GLY A 7 33.70 17.38 -17.11
N GLN A 8 32.84 17.59 -16.10
CA GLN A 8 31.77 16.63 -15.77
C GLN A 8 30.62 16.81 -16.78
N PRO A 9 30.09 15.74 -17.40
CA PRO A 9 28.91 15.85 -18.25
C PRO A 9 27.68 16.25 -17.42
N PRO A 10 26.76 17.07 -17.95
CA PRO A 10 25.54 17.47 -17.25
C PRO A 10 24.53 16.31 -17.31
N GLY A 11 24.75 15.30 -16.48
CA GLY A 11 23.78 14.24 -16.18
C GLY A 11 23.38 14.36 -14.72
N GLY A 12 22.66 15.43 -14.38
CA GLY A 12 22.20 15.66 -13.02
C GLY A 12 21.32 14.49 -12.54
N PRO A 13 21.55 13.93 -11.35
CA PRO A 13 20.56 13.06 -10.73
C PRO A 13 19.30 13.90 -10.50
N LEU A 14 18.15 13.39 -10.95
CA LEU A 14 16.85 13.94 -10.56
C LEU A 14 16.85 14.08 -9.03
N PRO A 15 16.45 15.24 -8.47
CA PRO A 15 16.28 15.40 -7.04
C PRO A 15 14.99 14.68 -6.66
N LEU A 16 15.04 13.36 -6.60
CA LEU A 16 14.12 12.57 -5.78
C LEU A 16 14.48 12.89 -4.34
N GLY A 17 13.88 13.98 -3.84
CA GLY A 17 13.89 14.30 -2.42
C GLY A 17 13.40 13.10 -1.60
N PRO A 18 13.75 13.05 -0.30
CA PRO A 18 13.40 11.93 0.55
C PRO A 18 11.89 11.79 0.58
N ILE A 19 11.36 10.69 0.05
CA ILE A 19 9.98 10.27 0.31
C ILE A 19 9.98 9.83 1.78
N PRO A 20 9.31 10.54 2.70
CA PRO A 20 9.14 10.07 4.05
C PRO A 20 7.85 9.25 4.06
N LEU A 21 7.91 7.92 3.89
CA LEU A 21 6.72 7.09 4.08
C LEU A 21 7.11 5.79 4.79
N GLY A 22 6.38 5.52 5.87
CA GLY A 22 6.75 4.68 7.01
C GLY A 22 6.96 3.18 6.75
N GLY A 23 7.74 2.59 7.65
CA GLY A 23 8.01 1.16 7.79
C GLY A 23 9.49 0.88 8.13
N PRO A 24 9.83 -0.17 8.90
CA PRO A 24 11.22 -0.51 9.28
C PRO A 24 12.13 -0.86 8.07
N PHE A 25 11.59 -0.85 6.85
CA PHE A 25 12.30 -1.00 5.58
C PHE A 25 12.10 0.17 4.61
N GLY A 26 11.50 1.30 5.02
CA GLY A 26 11.40 2.53 4.21
C GLY A 26 10.65 2.40 2.88
N TRP A 27 9.85 1.34 2.71
CA TRP A 27 8.94 1.18 1.59
C TRP A 27 7.54 1.63 2.02
N PRO A 28 6.88 2.56 1.31
CA PRO A 28 5.45 2.81 1.44
C PRO A 28 4.71 1.48 1.43
N ASN A 29 4.01 1.12 2.50
CA ASN A 29 3.28 -0.14 2.57
C ASN A 29 2.21 -0.15 1.46
N PRO A 30 2.42 -0.87 0.35
CA PRO A 30 1.57 -0.74 -0.83
C PRO A 30 0.23 -1.48 -0.68
N PHE A 31 0.05 -2.18 0.44
CA PHE A 31 -1.10 -3.04 0.71
C PHE A 31 -2.12 -2.43 1.68
N GLY A 32 -1.99 -1.14 2.00
CA GLY A 32 -2.90 -0.44 2.90
C GLY A 32 -2.86 -0.95 4.35
N GLY A 33 -3.40 -0.15 5.27
CA GLY A 33 -3.43 -0.50 6.70
C GLY A 33 -4.20 -1.80 7.02
N VAL A 34 -5.02 -2.31 6.11
CA VAL A 34 -5.78 -3.57 6.27
C VAL A 34 -4.85 -4.77 6.47
N MET A 35 -3.73 -4.82 5.75
CA MET A 35 -2.79 -5.95 5.85
C MET A 35 -2.06 -6.04 7.19
N LEU A 36 -2.11 -5.00 8.02
CA LEU A 36 -1.60 -5.09 9.39
C LEU A 36 -2.34 -6.17 10.19
N LEU A 37 -3.61 -6.44 9.89
CA LEU A 37 -4.38 -7.50 10.56
C LEU A 37 -3.94 -8.91 10.18
N ALA A 38 -3.14 -9.07 9.12
CA ALA A 38 -2.51 -10.35 8.79
C ALA A 38 -1.29 -10.63 9.70
N MET A 39 -0.76 -9.62 10.38
CA MET A 39 0.42 -9.76 11.25
C MET A 39 0.03 -10.40 12.58
N PRO A 40 0.67 -11.51 13.00
CA PRO A 40 0.37 -12.15 14.28
C PRO A 40 0.52 -11.22 15.48
N GLU A 41 1.48 -10.32 15.46
CA GLU A 41 1.75 -9.34 16.53
C GLU A 41 0.57 -8.38 16.69
N VAL A 42 0.03 -7.87 15.57
CA VAL A 42 -1.15 -6.99 15.58
C VAL A 42 -2.37 -7.76 16.06
N GLN A 43 -2.56 -9.01 15.63
CA GLN A 43 -3.69 -9.82 16.12
C GLN A 43 -3.62 -10.09 17.63
N GLN A 44 -2.41 -10.33 18.17
CA GLN A 44 -2.21 -10.49 19.61
C GLN A 44 -2.50 -9.19 20.36
N GLU A 45 -2.02 -8.07 19.83
CA GLU A 45 -2.20 -6.75 20.43
C GLU A 45 -3.66 -6.30 20.46
N LEU A 46 -4.41 -6.62 19.39
CA LEU A 46 -5.85 -6.41 19.30
C LEU A 46 -6.65 -7.48 20.06
N GLN A 47 -5.98 -8.49 20.65
CA GLN A 47 -6.62 -9.58 21.38
C GLN A 47 -7.72 -10.26 20.54
N ILE A 48 -7.44 -10.51 19.26
CA ILE A 48 -8.40 -11.10 18.33
C ILE A 48 -8.87 -12.46 18.87
N THR A 49 -10.18 -12.56 19.07
CA THR A 49 -10.81 -13.77 19.60
C THR A 49 -10.87 -14.88 18.55
N GLU A 50 -11.03 -16.13 19.00
CA GLU A 50 -11.23 -17.27 18.09
C GLU A 50 -12.47 -17.12 17.20
N ALA A 51 -13.49 -16.39 17.66
CA ALA A 51 -14.70 -16.10 16.87
C ALA A 51 -14.46 -15.04 15.77
N GLN A 52 -13.61 -14.05 16.04
CA GLN A 52 -13.28 -12.97 15.08
C GLN A 52 -12.27 -13.42 14.03
N ARG A 53 -11.32 -14.29 14.41
CA ARG A 53 -10.23 -14.76 13.54
C ARG A 53 -10.68 -15.27 12.18
N PRO A 54 -11.63 -16.23 12.05
CA PRO A 54 -12.05 -16.72 10.73
C PRO A 54 -12.76 -15.66 9.90
N GLN A 55 -13.41 -14.67 10.53
CA GLN A 55 -14.05 -13.56 9.83
C GLN A 55 -13.00 -12.61 9.26
N LEU A 56 -11.97 -12.27 10.03
CA LEU A 56 -10.85 -11.45 9.59
C LEU A 56 -10.05 -12.13 8.48
N GLU A 57 -9.75 -13.43 8.61
CA GLU A 57 -9.06 -14.21 7.57
C GLU A 57 -9.83 -14.16 6.25
N LYS A 58 -11.16 -14.29 6.29
CA LYS A 58 -12.00 -14.20 5.09
C LYS A 58 -11.94 -12.81 4.45
N VAL A 59 -11.95 -11.74 5.25
CA VAL A 59 -11.81 -10.37 4.73
C VAL A 59 -10.43 -10.16 4.11
N LEU A 60 -9.37 -10.64 4.76
CA LEU A 60 -7.99 -10.53 4.28
C LEU A 60 -7.78 -11.31 2.98
N GLN A 61 -8.27 -12.54 2.89
CA GLN A 61 -8.25 -13.34 1.67
C GLN A 61 -9.00 -12.64 0.54
N GLY A 62 -10.23 -12.19 0.78
CA GLY A 62 -11.01 -11.49 -0.23
C GLY A 62 -10.36 -10.17 -0.70
N TYR A 63 -9.70 -9.45 0.21
CA TYR A 63 -8.92 -8.27 -0.14
C TYR A 63 -7.70 -8.63 -0.99
N GLN A 64 -6.94 -9.66 -0.60
CA GLN A 64 -5.77 -10.13 -1.33
C GLN A 64 -6.14 -10.61 -2.75
N ASP A 65 -7.20 -11.40 -2.88
CA ASP A 65 -7.71 -11.86 -4.17
C ASP A 65 -8.09 -10.68 -5.06
N ARG A 66 -8.71 -9.64 -4.49
CA ARG A 66 -9.11 -8.46 -5.25
C ARG A 66 -7.91 -7.60 -5.65
N MET A 67 -6.90 -7.48 -4.78
CA MET A 67 -5.64 -6.84 -5.14
C MET A 67 -4.97 -7.60 -6.29
N GLN A 68 -4.90 -8.92 -6.20
CA GLN A 68 -4.34 -9.75 -7.25
C GLN A 68 -5.09 -9.55 -8.59
N GLN A 69 -6.43 -9.58 -8.57
CA GLN A 69 -7.24 -9.32 -9.77
C GLN A 69 -6.96 -7.94 -10.38
N ILE A 70 -6.83 -6.89 -9.55
CA ILE A 70 -6.49 -5.54 -10.03
C ILE A 70 -5.12 -5.55 -10.71
N PHE A 71 -4.12 -6.18 -10.11
CA PHE A 71 -2.78 -6.30 -10.71
C PHE A 71 -2.79 -7.11 -12.00
N GLU A 72 -3.58 -8.17 -12.09
CA GLU A 72 -3.76 -8.97 -13.31
C GLU A 72 -4.43 -8.17 -14.44
N THR A 73 -5.20 -7.11 -14.13
CA THR A 73 -5.73 -6.21 -15.16
C THR A 73 -4.67 -5.31 -15.79
N ILE A 74 -3.47 -5.24 -15.22
CA ILE A 74 -2.36 -4.44 -15.71
C ILE A 74 -1.49 -5.32 -16.60
N ASP A 75 -1.60 -5.12 -17.91
CA ASP A 75 -0.62 -5.66 -18.84
C ASP A 75 0.64 -4.79 -18.79
N PHE A 76 1.63 -5.22 -18.02
CA PHE A 76 2.91 -4.52 -17.87
C PHE A 76 3.71 -4.42 -19.17
N GLN A 77 3.49 -5.34 -20.12
CA GLN A 77 4.16 -5.31 -21.42
C GLN A 77 3.54 -4.23 -22.31
N ALA A 78 2.21 -4.20 -22.41
CA ALA A 78 1.48 -3.17 -23.14
C ALA A 78 1.63 -1.78 -22.48
N PHE A 79 1.85 -1.72 -21.16
CA PHE A 79 2.03 -0.46 -20.43
C PHE A 79 3.24 0.36 -20.90
N GLY A 80 4.28 -0.30 -21.41
CA GLY A 80 5.45 0.37 -21.99
C GLY A 80 5.18 1.04 -23.34
N GLU A 81 4.15 0.58 -24.05
CA GLU A 81 3.78 1.04 -25.40
C GLU A 81 2.74 2.18 -25.37
N LEU A 82 2.06 2.38 -24.23
CA LEU A 82 1.07 3.43 -24.03
C LEU A 82 1.68 4.83 -24.03
N SER A 83 0.92 5.81 -24.53
CA SER A 83 1.27 7.22 -24.38
C SER A 83 1.27 7.66 -22.91
N GLU A 84 1.92 8.78 -22.59
CA GLU A 84 1.97 9.30 -21.22
C GLU A 84 0.56 9.54 -20.63
N GLN A 85 -0.35 10.14 -21.40
CA GLN A 85 -1.72 10.38 -20.94
C GLN A 85 -2.48 9.07 -20.68
N GLU A 86 -2.33 8.07 -21.54
CA GLU A 86 -2.99 6.77 -21.37
C GLU A 86 -2.44 6.02 -20.16
N ARG A 87 -1.13 6.10 -19.92
CA ARG A 87 -0.50 5.53 -18.71
C ARG A 87 -1.06 6.17 -17.45
N VAL A 88 -1.15 7.51 -17.42
CA VAL A 88 -1.72 8.24 -16.27
C VAL A 88 -3.16 7.81 -16.03
N ALA A 89 -4.00 7.79 -17.07
CA ALA A 89 -5.39 7.38 -16.95
C ALA A 89 -5.54 5.92 -16.45
N ARG A 90 -4.70 5.01 -16.93
CA ARG A 90 -4.67 3.62 -16.45
C ARG A 90 -4.24 3.52 -14.99
N PHE A 91 -3.20 4.25 -14.59
CA PHE A 91 -2.77 4.28 -13.19
C PHE A 91 -3.84 4.86 -12.27
N GLU A 92 -4.51 5.93 -12.66
CA GLU A 92 -5.65 6.48 -11.89
C GLU A 92 -6.78 5.46 -11.75
N GLN A 93 -7.11 4.74 -12.82
CA GLN A 93 -8.14 3.71 -12.78
C GLN A 93 -7.78 2.57 -11.82
N VAL A 94 -6.52 2.10 -11.86
CA VAL A 94 -6.00 1.08 -10.93
C VAL A 94 -6.06 1.60 -9.50
N ARG A 95 -5.59 2.82 -9.26
CA ARG A 95 -5.61 3.46 -7.94
C ARG A 95 -7.02 3.55 -7.39
N GLN A 96 -8.00 4.00 -8.17
CA GLN A 96 -9.40 4.06 -7.73
C GLN A 96 -9.96 2.68 -7.37
N GLN A 97 -9.57 1.62 -8.09
CA GLN A 97 -9.97 0.26 -7.75
C GLN A 97 -9.32 -0.23 -6.45
N GLN A 98 -8.04 0.08 -6.25
CA GLN A 98 -7.33 -0.21 -5.00
C GLN A 98 -7.95 0.51 -3.81
N ASP A 99 -8.25 1.81 -3.95
CA ASP A 99 -8.88 2.62 -2.91
C ASP A 99 -10.25 2.04 -2.52
N ARG A 100 -11.08 1.65 -3.50
CA ARG A 100 -12.38 1.03 -3.24
C ARG A 100 -12.26 -0.31 -2.52
N ALA A 101 -11.37 -1.19 -2.97
CA ALA A 101 -11.17 -2.48 -2.32
C ALA A 101 -10.64 -2.32 -0.89
N THR A 102 -9.77 -1.34 -0.67
CA THR A 102 -9.25 -0.98 0.66
C THR A 102 -10.36 -0.47 1.57
N GLN A 103 -11.20 0.46 1.10
CA GLN A 103 -12.36 0.95 1.85
C GLN A 103 -13.34 -0.17 2.18
N GLN A 104 -13.63 -1.06 1.22
CA GLN A 104 -14.51 -2.21 1.45
C GLN A 104 -13.98 -3.14 2.53
N ALA A 105 -12.68 -3.43 2.51
CA ALA A 105 -12.05 -4.25 3.54
C ALA A 105 -12.07 -3.57 4.91
N PHE A 106 -11.81 -2.25 4.99
CA PHE A 106 -11.92 -1.51 6.24
C PHE A 106 -13.33 -1.54 6.82
N THR A 107 -14.37 -1.31 6.01
CA THR A 107 -15.77 -1.40 6.45
C THR A 107 -16.11 -2.80 6.96
N ALA A 108 -15.58 -3.86 6.32
CA ALA A 108 -15.80 -5.22 6.78
C ALA A 108 -15.10 -5.51 8.12
N VAL A 109 -13.86 -5.03 8.29
CA VAL A 109 -13.10 -5.10 9.55
C VAL A 109 -13.83 -4.35 10.67
N ASP A 110 -14.36 -3.16 10.39
CA ASP A 110 -15.06 -2.30 11.35
C ASP A 110 -16.24 -3.01 12.01
N GLY A 111 -16.95 -3.83 11.23
CA GLY A 111 -18.05 -4.67 11.69
C GLY A 111 -17.64 -5.94 12.46
N ILE A 112 -16.35 -6.30 12.46
CA ILE A 112 -15.82 -7.48 13.18
C ILE A 112 -15.16 -7.06 14.50
N LEU A 113 -14.42 -5.96 14.48
CA LEU A 113 -13.72 -5.44 15.65
C LEU A 113 -14.70 -4.74 16.60
N ASP A 114 -14.44 -4.83 17.91
CA ASP A 114 -15.13 -3.99 18.90
C ASP A 114 -14.54 -2.57 18.95
N GLU A 115 -15.18 -1.67 19.69
CA GLU A 115 -14.75 -0.27 19.80
C GLU A 115 -13.30 -0.10 20.28
N ARG A 116 -12.89 -0.91 21.27
CA ARG A 116 -11.53 -0.84 21.83
C ARG A 116 -10.51 -1.33 20.79
N GLN A 117 -10.83 -2.40 20.09
CA GLN A 117 -10.00 -2.98 19.04
C GLN A 117 -9.86 -2.01 17.86
N ARG A 118 -10.94 -1.36 17.44
CA ARG A 118 -10.91 -0.34 16.37
C ARG A 118 -10.00 0.82 16.72
N GLN A 119 -10.16 1.40 17.91
CA GLN A 119 -9.31 2.51 18.36
C GLN A 119 -7.83 2.13 18.38
N ARG A 120 -7.50 0.91 18.84
CA ARG A 120 -6.11 0.45 18.85
C ARG A 120 -5.59 0.19 17.44
N PHE A 121 -6.41 -0.37 16.57
CA PHE A 121 -6.05 -0.63 15.18
C PHE A 121 -5.75 0.68 14.42
N GLU A 122 -6.55 1.72 14.61
CA GLU A 122 -6.26 3.04 14.03
C GLU A 122 -4.95 3.65 14.53
N GLN A 123 -4.63 3.49 15.82
CA GLN A 123 -3.32 3.92 16.34
C GLN A 123 -2.15 3.16 15.70
N LEU A 124 -2.31 1.86 15.44
CA LEU A 124 -1.30 1.04 14.77
C LEU A 124 -1.13 1.45 13.30
N ARG A 125 -2.22 1.84 12.63
CA ARG A 125 -2.16 2.38 11.26
C ARG A 125 -1.38 3.67 11.18
N VAL A 126 -1.69 4.65 12.03
CA VAL A 126 -1.01 5.96 12.05
C VAL A 126 0.48 5.82 12.34
N GLN A 127 0.90 4.81 13.09
CA GLN A 127 2.32 4.54 13.35
C GLN A 127 3.08 3.95 12.16
N GLN A 128 2.36 3.41 11.16
CA GLN A 128 2.93 2.76 9.98
C GLN A 128 2.91 3.67 8.74
N GLU A 129 2.17 4.78 8.79
CA GLU A 129 2.16 5.85 7.77
C GLU A 129 3.35 6.81 7.97
#